data_AF-A0A4R0PC08-F1
#
_entry.id   AF-A0A4R0PC08-F1
#
_cell.length_a   1.000
_cell.length_b   1.000
_cell.length_c   1.000
_cell.angle_alpha   90.00
_cell.angle_beta   90.00
_cell.angle_gamma   90.00
#
_symmetry.space_group_name_H-M   'P 1'
#
loop_
_entity.id
_entity.type
_entity.pdbx_description
1 polymer ?
#
loop_
_entity_poly.entity_id
_entity_poly.type
_entity_poly.pdbx_seq_one_letter_code
_entity_poly.pdbx_strand_id
1 'polypeptide(L)'
;MSPLNLKNFYQKYKLHIIVWSIFIIYEVFILGLIKDRFNQIGAYTIVYITNIFLFYSYAWVLKKILNVNEPKLKIIKIILLILAAIATYVACSSVLFVIFEKINFFFEPKGATATDFDFLLSCVYRSLAIIGYSTGYVYILKSFEDRKKVEALERQSLVTQIEKQALENDLVQSQNNYLRSQINPHFLFNTLNFIYNDARKKAPMAADAIMNLAEMMRYALKRPEASEMVPLSEEIEQIEHLINLHKLRTANGINLDLKITGDLFGLRFPPLILLTLVENIFKHGNVTHSTQAAEIKIAYEKNNLNITTVNMINDNKGKQTESHHVGIENINKRLANFYGEEYMFRYYKDPQNRYITEIDVEVINPMSKLNY
;
A
#
# COMPACT_ATOMS: atom_id res chain seq x y z
N MET A 1 -31.29 -12.80 38.93
CA MET A 1 -30.35 -11.78 39.44
C MET A 1 -29.08 -12.51 39.86
N SER A 2 -27.99 -12.38 39.10
CA SER A 2 -26.70 -12.94 39.51
C SER A 2 -26.23 -12.23 40.79
N PRO A 3 -25.68 -12.94 41.78
CA PRO A 3 -25.16 -12.31 42.98
C PRO A 3 -24.09 -11.31 42.56
N LEU A 4 -24.14 -10.10 43.12
CA LEU A 4 -23.21 -9.01 42.85
C LEU A 4 -21.79 -9.54 43.12
N ASN A 5 -21.06 -9.93 42.07
CA ASN A 5 -19.71 -10.46 42.23
C ASN A 5 -18.80 -9.28 42.60
N LEU A 6 -18.61 -9.06 43.90
CA LEU A 6 -17.86 -7.93 44.47
C LEU A 6 -16.47 -7.79 43.83
N LYS A 7 -15.86 -8.92 43.40
CA LYS A 7 -14.55 -8.93 42.75
C LYS A 7 -14.58 -8.26 41.37
N ASN A 8 -15.60 -8.52 40.57
CA ASN A 8 -15.78 -7.90 39.26
C ASN A 8 -16.19 -6.43 39.37
N PHE A 9 -17.03 -6.09 40.36
CA PHE A 9 -17.38 -4.70 40.65
C PHE A 9 -16.15 -3.89 41.07
N TYR A 10 -15.36 -4.43 42.00
CA TYR A 10 -14.13 -3.80 42.44
C TYR A 10 -13.16 -3.61 41.27
N GLN A 11 -12.89 -4.64 40.46
CA GLN A 11 -12.00 -4.51 39.30
C GLN A 11 -12.46 -3.44 38.30
N LYS A 12 -13.77 -3.32 38.07
CA LYS A 12 -14.34 -2.34 37.13
C LYS A 12 -14.30 -0.90 37.66
N TYR A 13 -14.48 -0.70 38.97
CA TYR A 13 -14.60 0.64 39.57
C TYR A 13 -13.42 1.03 40.48
N LYS A 14 -12.37 0.20 40.56
CA LYS A 14 -11.20 0.40 41.43
C LYS A 14 -10.63 1.82 41.32
N LEU A 15 -10.43 2.28 40.10
CA LEU A 15 -9.83 3.59 39.83
C LEU A 15 -10.74 4.73 40.31
N HIS A 16 -12.06 4.61 40.13
CA HIS A 16 -13.01 5.59 40.66
C HIS A 16 -13.01 5.64 42.18
N ILE A 17 -12.98 4.49 42.86
CA ILE A 17 -12.93 4.42 44.32
C ILE A 17 -11.64 5.08 44.84
N ILE A 18 -10.51 4.80 44.22
CA ILE A 18 -9.22 5.40 44.58
C ILE A 18 -9.24 6.93 44.37
N VAL A 19 -9.70 7.40 43.22
CA VAL A 19 -9.75 8.84 42.90
C VAL A 19 -10.65 9.59 43.88
N TRP A 20 -11.85 9.08 44.14
CA TRP A 20 -12.76 9.69 45.11
C TRP A 20 -12.19 9.65 46.53
N SER A 21 -11.53 8.57 46.94
CA SER A 21 -10.91 8.47 48.26
C SER A 21 -9.80 9.53 48.42
N ILE A 22 -8.93 9.68 47.43
CA ILE A 22 -7.87 10.69 47.43
C ILE A 22 -8.47 12.10 47.45
N PHE A 23 -9.49 12.35 46.62
CA PHE A 23 -10.17 13.64 46.55
C PHE A 23 -10.83 14.04 47.87
N ILE A 24 -11.56 13.11 48.50
CA ILE A 24 -12.22 13.32 49.79
C ILE A 24 -11.18 13.62 50.89
N ILE A 25 -10.09 12.85 50.96
CA ILE A 25 -9.03 13.07 51.95
C ILE A 25 -8.42 14.46 51.76
N TYR A 26 -8.09 14.82 50.52
CA TYR A 26 -7.54 16.14 50.20
C TYR A 26 -8.47 17.28 50.60
N GLU A 27 -9.75 17.22 50.17
CA GLU A 27 -10.69 18.32 50.40
C GLU A 27 -11.07 18.45 51.89
N VAL A 28 -11.27 17.34 52.62
CA VAL A 28 -11.50 17.37 54.08
C VAL A 28 -10.31 17.96 54.82
N PHE A 29 -9.09 17.59 54.44
CA PHE A 29 -7.87 18.09 55.08
C PHE A 29 -7.69 19.60 54.84
N ILE A 30 -7.84 20.06 53.60
CA ILE A 30 -7.74 21.50 53.26
C ILE A 30 -8.82 22.32 53.96
N LEU A 31 -10.08 21.85 53.96
CA LEU A 31 -11.17 22.56 54.63
C LEU A 31 -10.98 22.61 56.15
N GLY A 32 -10.42 21.55 56.74
CA GLY A 32 -10.08 21.51 58.16
C GLY A 32 -8.99 22.52 58.53
N LEU A 33 -7.96 22.65 57.68
CA LEU A 33 -6.91 23.65 57.86
C LEU A 33 -7.42 25.09 57.70
N ILE A 34 -8.31 25.35 56.74
CA ILE A 34 -8.85 26.70 56.50
C ILE A 34 -9.79 27.16 57.63
N LYS A 35 -10.58 26.23 58.19
CA LYS A 35 -11.57 26.57 59.23
C LYS A 35 -11.04 26.41 60.66
N ASP A 36 -9.80 25.99 60.84
CA ASP A 36 -9.17 25.62 62.12
C ASP A 36 -10.01 24.62 62.95
N ARG A 37 -10.86 23.82 62.29
CA ARG A 37 -11.73 22.82 62.92
C ARG A 37 -12.23 21.78 61.93
N PHE A 38 -12.39 20.55 62.40
CA PHE A 38 -12.99 19.45 61.64
C PHE A 38 -14.45 19.24 62.07
N ASN A 39 -15.34 19.07 61.10
CA ASN A 39 -16.72 18.64 61.36
C ASN A 39 -16.79 17.13 61.66
N GLN A 40 -17.96 16.66 62.12
CA GLN A 40 -18.19 15.23 62.33
C GLN A 40 -18.05 14.44 61.01
N ILE A 41 -17.48 13.24 61.09
CA ILE A 41 -17.19 12.38 59.93
C ILE A 41 -18.45 12.16 59.06
N GLY A 42 -19.61 11.91 59.69
CA GLY A 42 -20.85 11.64 58.94
C GLY A 42 -21.35 12.84 58.13
N ALA A 43 -21.01 14.08 58.51
CA ALA A 43 -21.42 15.27 57.76
C ALA A 43 -20.65 15.35 56.43
N TYR A 44 -19.35 15.05 56.47
CA TYR A 44 -18.55 14.90 55.26
C TYR A 44 -19.06 13.75 54.39
N THR A 45 -19.35 12.58 54.99
CA THR A 45 -19.85 11.41 54.25
C THR A 45 -21.06 11.74 53.40
N ILE A 46 -22.06 12.42 53.96
CA ILE A 46 -23.31 12.74 53.25
C ILE A 46 -23.06 13.78 52.15
N VAL A 47 -22.26 14.82 52.40
CA VAL A 47 -21.89 15.81 51.38
C VAL A 47 -21.19 15.16 50.19
N TYR A 48 -20.23 14.26 50.43
CA TYR A 48 -19.50 13.59 49.34
C TYR A 48 -20.35 12.56 48.60
N ILE A 49 -21.32 11.91 49.26
CA ILE A 49 -22.31 11.08 48.56
C ILE A 49 -23.13 11.94 47.58
N THR A 50 -23.56 13.13 48.00
CA THR A 50 -24.28 14.08 47.13
C THR A 50 -23.40 14.54 45.95
N ASN A 51 -22.13 14.82 46.18
CA ASN A 51 -21.17 15.19 45.12
C ASN A 51 -20.95 14.06 44.11
N ILE A 52 -20.74 12.83 44.60
CA ILE A 52 -20.58 11.63 43.78
C ILE A 52 -21.84 11.39 42.94
N PHE A 53 -23.02 11.52 43.54
CA PHE A 53 -24.28 11.38 42.85
C PHE A 53 -24.45 12.43 41.75
N LEU A 54 -24.17 13.70 42.04
CA LEU A 54 -24.20 14.78 41.06
C LEU A 54 -23.25 14.50 39.89
N PHE A 55 -22.00 14.10 40.18
CA PHE A 55 -21.00 13.77 39.16
C PHE A 55 -21.50 12.69 38.19
N TYR A 56 -21.94 11.53 38.70
CA TYR A 56 -22.32 10.43 37.82
C TYR A 56 -23.67 10.63 37.12
N SER A 57 -24.64 11.26 37.79
CA SER A 57 -25.93 11.59 37.18
C SER A 57 -25.79 12.63 36.07
N TYR A 58 -25.00 13.69 36.30
CA TYR A 58 -24.68 14.69 35.29
C TYR A 58 -23.90 14.06 34.12
N ALA A 59 -22.86 13.27 34.39
CA ALA A 59 -22.07 12.58 33.36
C ALA A 59 -22.96 11.71 32.45
N TRP A 60 -23.91 10.97 33.03
CA TRP A 60 -24.81 10.09 32.30
C TRP A 60 -25.74 10.87 31.36
N VAL A 61 -26.36 11.96 31.84
CA VAL A 61 -27.23 12.81 31.00
C VAL A 61 -26.43 13.55 29.94
N LEU A 62 -25.27 14.12 30.28
CA LEU A 62 -24.41 14.84 29.34
C LEU A 62 -23.97 13.93 28.19
N LYS A 63 -23.56 12.68 28.47
CA LYS A 63 -23.19 11.71 27.44
C LYS A 63 -24.33 11.48 26.43
N LYS A 64 -25.59 11.44 26.91
CA LYS A 64 -26.77 11.28 26.03
C LYS A 64 -27.02 12.52 25.17
N ILE A 65 -26.79 13.72 25.71
CA ILE A 65 -26.96 14.99 24.96
C ILE A 65 -25.90 15.13 23.87
N LEU A 66 -24.64 14.74 24.13
CA LEU A 66 -23.56 14.84 23.15
C LEU A 66 -23.81 14.01 21.89
N ASN A 67 -24.59 12.94 21.99
CA ASN A 67 -24.97 12.05 20.88
C ASN A 67 -26.12 12.58 20.00
N VAL A 68 -26.73 13.72 20.32
CA VAL A 68 -27.69 14.38 19.41
C VAL A 68 -26.96 14.81 18.13
N ASN A 69 -27.60 14.98 16.98
CA ASN A 69 -26.90 15.44 15.76
C ASN A 69 -26.94 16.97 15.59
N GLU A 70 -28.02 17.61 16.06
CA GLU A 70 -28.28 19.04 15.90
C GLU A 70 -27.45 19.93 16.85
N PRO A 71 -26.55 20.82 16.36
CA PRO A 71 -25.64 21.60 17.19
C PRO A 71 -26.36 22.65 18.06
N LYS A 72 -27.39 23.33 17.52
CA LYS A 72 -28.15 24.34 18.27
C LYS A 72 -28.91 23.71 19.45
N LEU A 73 -29.53 22.56 19.22
CA LEU A 73 -30.29 21.84 20.25
C LEU A 73 -29.38 21.29 21.35
N LYS A 74 -28.14 20.90 21.02
CA LYS A 74 -27.14 20.48 22.01
C LYS A 74 -26.81 21.59 23.00
N ILE A 75 -26.48 22.78 22.50
CA ILE A 75 -26.06 23.90 23.34
C ILE A 75 -27.18 24.27 24.33
N ILE A 76 -28.42 24.37 23.85
CA ILE A 76 -29.58 24.65 24.69
C ILE A 76 -29.75 23.57 25.78
N LYS A 77 -29.67 22.29 25.42
CA LYS A 77 -29.79 21.17 26.38
C LYS A 77 -28.67 21.15 27.41
N ILE A 78 -27.44 21.50 27.04
CA ILE A 78 -26.29 21.58 27.98
C ILE A 78 -26.51 22.72 28.98
N ILE A 79 -26.92 23.90 28.51
CA ILE A 79 -27.20 25.06 29.39
C ILE A 79 -28.32 24.70 30.38
N LEU A 80 -29.43 24.13 29.89
CA LEU A 80 -30.52 23.68 30.75
C LEU A 80 -30.09 22.61 31.75
N LEU A 81 -29.23 21.67 31.36
CA LEU A 81 -28.71 20.64 32.26
C LEU A 81 -27.85 21.26 33.37
N ILE A 82 -26.98 22.23 33.06
CA ILE A 82 -26.15 22.91 34.05
C ILE A 82 -27.03 23.66 35.06
N LEU A 83 -28.00 24.44 34.59
CA LEU A 83 -28.91 25.18 35.46
C LEU A 83 -29.73 24.24 36.36
N ALA A 84 -30.27 23.16 35.79
CA ALA A 84 -31.03 22.16 36.54
C ALA A 84 -30.16 21.43 37.57
N ALA A 85 -28.91 21.11 37.24
CA ALA A 85 -27.97 20.46 38.13
C ALA A 85 -27.60 21.35 39.33
N ILE A 86 -27.32 22.63 39.10
CA ILE A 86 -27.04 23.61 40.16
C ILE A 86 -28.26 23.77 41.06
N ALA A 87 -29.45 23.99 40.48
CA ALA A 87 -30.68 24.17 41.25
C ALA A 87 -31.01 22.94 42.12
N THR A 88 -30.86 21.73 41.55
CA THR A 88 -31.11 20.48 42.26
C THR A 88 -30.09 20.28 43.39
N TYR A 89 -28.82 20.59 43.15
CA TYR A 89 -27.77 20.47 44.17
C TYR A 89 -27.97 21.44 45.33
N VAL A 90 -28.29 22.71 45.04
CA VAL A 90 -28.59 23.72 46.07
C VAL A 90 -29.81 23.29 46.88
N ALA A 91 -30.91 22.90 46.24
CA ALA A 91 -32.12 22.44 46.93
C ALA A 91 -31.84 21.23 47.82
N CYS A 92 -31.11 20.22 47.32
CA CYS A 92 -30.72 19.05 48.09
C CYS A 92 -29.83 19.42 49.29
N SER A 93 -28.86 20.30 49.08
CA SER A 93 -27.94 20.75 50.13
C SER A 93 -28.65 21.57 51.22
N SER A 94 -29.58 22.46 50.86
CA SER A 94 -30.38 23.22 51.81
C SER A 94 -31.29 22.31 52.65
N VAL A 95 -31.92 21.29 52.04
CA VAL A 95 -32.73 20.30 52.78
C VAL A 95 -31.87 19.52 53.76
N LEU A 96 -30.69 19.06 53.32
CA LEU A 96 -29.75 18.35 54.20
C LEU A 96 -29.29 19.23 55.36
N PHE A 97 -29.01 20.52 55.12
CA PHE A 97 -28.63 21.49 56.14
C PHE A 97 -29.70 21.57 57.25
N VAL A 98 -30.97 21.77 56.88
CA VAL A 98 -32.09 21.88 57.85
C VAL A 98 -32.27 20.58 58.64
N ILE A 99 -32.10 19.42 58.00
CA ILE A 99 -32.17 18.12 58.69
C ILE A 99 -31.05 17.99 59.73
N PHE A 100 -29.82 18.36 59.36
CA PHE A 100 -28.67 18.26 60.26
C PHE A 100 -28.73 19.26 61.42
N GLU A 101 -29.28 20.46 61.20
CA GLU A 101 -29.56 21.43 62.25
C GLU A 101 -30.53 20.85 63.29
N LYS A 102 -31.64 20.24 62.84
CA LYS A 102 -32.63 19.62 63.74
C LYS A 102 -32.09 18.45 64.55
N ILE A 103 -31.13 17.70 64.00
CA ILE A 103 -30.53 16.52 64.65
C ILE A 103 -29.31 16.94 65.53
N ASN A 104 -29.00 18.24 65.59
CA ASN A 104 -27.84 18.79 66.31
C ASN A 104 -26.51 18.16 65.87
N PHE A 105 -26.42 17.85 64.57
CA PHE A 105 -25.31 17.13 63.96
C PHE A 105 -24.14 18.05 63.56
N PHE A 106 -24.36 19.37 63.59
CA PHE A 106 -23.38 20.40 63.24
C PHE A 106 -22.91 21.23 64.45
N PHE A 107 -21.64 21.65 64.39
CA PHE A 107 -21.06 22.73 65.19
C PHE A 107 -20.94 24.01 64.34
N GLU A 108 -22.03 24.43 63.68
CA GLU A 108 -22.06 25.74 63.04
C GLU A 108 -22.36 26.83 64.09
N PRO A 109 -21.86 28.06 63.91
CA PRO A 109 -22.18 29.15 64.82
C PRO A 109 -23.70 29.31 64.91
N LYS A 110 -24.23 29.44 66.13
CA LYS A 110 -25.66 29.67 66.38
C LYS A 110 -26.13 30.84 65.50
N GLY A 111 -27.03 30.58 64.55
CA GLY A 111 -27.65 31.60 63.70
C GLY A 111 -27.44 31.45 62.19
N ALA A 112 -26.63 30.50 61.72
CA ALA A 112 -26.51 30.23 60.28
C ALA A 112 -27.78 29.56 59.73
N THR A 113 -28.33 30.08 58.64
CA THR A 113 -29.54 29.54 57.98
C THR A 113 -29.23 28.94 56.62
N ALA A 114 -30.07 28.00 56.17
CA ALA A 114 -29.97 27.41 54.83
C ALA A 114 -30.16 28.41 53.67
N THR A 115 -30.52 29.66 53.99
CA THR A 115 -30.69 30.79 53.07
C THR A 115 -29.54 31.80 53.13
N ASP A 116 -28.53 31.57 53.97
CA ASP A 116 -27.40 32.48 54.09
C ASP A 116 -26.63 32.56 52.77
N PHE A 117 -26.22 33.77 52.41
CA PHE A 117 -25.52 34.04 51.16
C PHE A 117 -24.23 33.21 51.04
N ASP A 118 -23.45 33.10 52.12
CA ASP A 118 -22.20 32.34 52.13
C ASP A 118 -22.44 30.83 51.91
N PHE A 119 -23.53 30.28 52.45
CA PHE A 119 -23.91 28.88 52.24
C PHE A 119 -24.33 28.63 50.79
N LEU A 120 -25.21 29.49 50.25
CA LEU A 120 -25.66 29.39 48.87
C LEU A 120 -24.50 29.54 47.88
N LEU A 121 -23.61 30.50 48.12
CA LEU A 121 -22.42 30.73 47.31
C LEU A 121 -21.49 29.50 47.34
N SER A 122 -21.28 28.90 48.52
CA SER A 122 -20.49 27.66 48.65
C SER A 122 -21.13 26.49 47.88
N CYS A 123 -22.45 26.35 47.93
CA CYS A 123 -23.16 25.31 47.18
C CYS A 123 -23.03 25.50 45.66
N VAL A 124 -23.20 26.73 45.18
CA VAL A 124 -23.04 27.06 43.76
C VAL A 124 -21.60 26.77 43.31
N TYR A 125 -20.60 27.26 44.05
CA TYR A 125 -19.19 27.00 43.75
C TYR A 125 -18.86 25.50 43.66
N ARG A 126 -19.30 24.71 44.65
CA ARG A 126 -19.09 23.26 44.67
C ARG A 126 -19.77 22.55 43.51
N SER A 127 -21.03 22.90 43.24
CA SER A 127 -21.77 22.30 42.11
C SER A 127 -21.10 22.60 40.78
N LEU A 128 -20.61 23.82 40.57
CA LEU A 128 -19.86 24.20 39.37
C LEU A 128 -18.56 23.41 39.23
N ALA A 129 -17.81 23.23 40.33
CA ALA A 129 -16.58 22.45 40.32
C ALA A 129 -16.84 20.99 39.92
N ILE A 130 -17.84 20.34 40.52
CA ILE A 130 -18.21 18.95 40.22
C ILE A 130 -18.72 18.80 38.78
N ILE A 131 -19.55 19.74 38.30
CA ILE A 131 -20.01 19.79 36.92
C ILE A 131 -18.82 19.94 35.95
N GLY A 132 -17.85 20.78 36.28
CA GLY A 132 -16.63 20.97 35.50
C GLY A 132 -15.82 19.67 35.37
N TYR A 133 -15.55 18.99 36.50
CA TYR A 133 -14.87 17.70 36.51
C TYR A 133 -15.64 16.63 35.73
N SER A 134 -16.96 16.58 35.91
CA SER A 134 -17.80 15.62 35.20
C SER A 134 -17.83 15.89 33.69
N THR A 135 -17.83 17.15 33.28
CA THR A 135 -17.76 17.55 31.87
C THR A 135 -16.44 17.07 31.27
N GLY A 136 -15.31 17.39 31.91
CA GLY A 136 -13.99 16.94 31.47
C GLY A 136 -13.91 15.41 31.34
N TYR A 137 -14.42 14.67 32.33
CA TYR A 137 -14.50 13.22 32.29
C TYR A 137 -15.27 12.69 31.06
N VAL A 138 -16.46 13.23 30.78
CA VAL A 138 -17.27 12.80 29.61
C VAL A 138 -16.57 13.11 28.30
N TYR A 139 -15.97 14.30 28.16
CA TYR A 139 -15.25 14.66 26.93
C TYR A 139 -14.01 13.79 26.69
N ILE A 140 -13.28 13.44 27.75
CA ILE A 140 -12.14 12.52 27.65
C ILE A 140 -12.62 11.15 27.15
N LEU A 141 -13.66 10.58 27.77
CA LEU A 141 -14.21 9.29 27.33
C LEU A 141 -14.69 9.35 25.87
N LYS A 142 -15.41 10.42 25.52
CA LYS A 142 -15.91 10.63 24.17
C LYS A 142 -14.78 10.74 23.15
N SER A 143 -13.69 11.43 23.50
CA SER A 143 -12.52 11.55 22.64
C SER A 143 -11.85 10.20 22.35
N PHE A 144 -11.80 9.29 23.33
CA PHE A 144 -11.30 7.93 23.11
C PHE A 144 -12.25 7.09 22.25
N GLU A 145 -13.56 7.21 22.43
CA GLU A 145 -14.56 6.55 21.57
C GLU A 145 -14.47 7.03 20.12
N ASP A 146 -14.36 8.35 19.92
CA ASP A 146 -14.28 8.95 18.58
C ASP A 146 -12.96 8.61 17.89
N ARG A 147 -11.83 8.62 18.61
CA ARG A 147 -10.53 8.16 18.07
C ARG A 147 -10.58 6.73 17.56
N LYS A 148 -11.12 5.80 18.36
CA LYS A 148 -11.27 4.39 17.95
C LYS A 148 -12.17 4.24 16.72
N LYS A 149 -13.21 5.06 16.61
CA LYS A 149 -14.11 5.04 15.46
C LYS A 149 -13.42 5.54 14.19
N VAL A 150 -12.62 6.60 14.29
CA VAL A 150 -11.83 7.13 13.16
C VAL A 150 -10.81 6.09 12.70
N GLU A 151 -10.05 5.50 13.62
CA GLU A 151 -9.06 4.45 13.32
C GLU A 151 -9.70 3.24 12.62
N ALA A 152 -10.89 2.81 13.06
CA ALA A 152 -11.63 1.72 12.43
C ALA A 152 -12.06 2.07 10.98
N LEU A 153 -12.51 3.30 10.74
CA LEU A 153 -12.90 3.78 9.41
C LEU A 153 -11.69 3.90 8.48
N GLU A 154 -10.55 4.39 8.97
CA GLU A 154 -9.30 4.47 8.22
C GLU A 154 -8.82 3.08 7.80
N ARG A 155 -8.82 2.13 8.74
CA ARG A 155 -8.45 0.74 8.43
C ARG A 155 -9.37 0.13 7.38
N GLN A 156 -10.67 0.35 7.48
CA GLN A 156 -11.63 -0.14 6.48
C GLN A 156 -11.35 0.46 5.10
N SER A 157 -11.07 1.76 5.02
CA SER A 157 -10.72 2.45 3.77
C SER A 157 -9.47 1.86 3.12
N LEU A 158 -8.42 1.60 3.91
CA LEU A 158 -7.17 1.00 3.43
C LEU A 158 -7.40 -0.41 2.86
N VAL A 159 -8.18 -1.26 3.54
CA VAL A 159 -8.50 -2.61 3.05
C VAL A 159 -9.23 -2.54 1.71
N THR A 160 -10.25 -1.67 1.59
CA THR A 160 -10.99 -1.48 0.34
C THR A 160 -10.09 -1.00 -0.81
N GLN A 161 -9.11 -0.12 -0.53
CA GLN A 161 -8.15 0.33 -1.54
C GLN A 161 -7.25 -0.80 -2.04
N ILE A 162 -6.75 -1.65 -1.13
CA ILE A 162 -5.91 -2.81 -1.48
C ILE A 162 -6.70 -3.81 -2.33
N GLU A 163 -7.93 -4.13 -1.93
CA GLU A 163 -8.81 -5.04 -2.69
C GLU A 163 -9.10 -4.49 -4.09
N LYS A 164 -9.38 -3.20 -4.21
CA LYS A 164 -9.60 -2.55 -5.51
C LYS A 164 -8.35 -2.64 -6.40
N GLN A 165 -7.17 -2.37 -5.85
CA GLN A 165 -5.92 -2.45 -6.61
C GLN A 165 -5.63 -3.89 -7.10
N ALA A 166 -5.92 -4.89 -6.26
CA ALA A 166 -5.79 -6.29 -6.63
C ALA A 166 -6.73 -6.65 -7.80
N LEU A 167 -8.00 -6.23 -7.73
CA LEU A 167 -8.98 -6.45 -8.80
C LEU A 167 -8.60 -5.76 -10.11
N GLU A 168 -8.06 -4.54 -10.05
CA GLU A 168 -7.56 -3.84 -11.24
C GLU A 168 -6.39 -4.58 -11.89
N ASN A 169 -5.46 -5.10 -11.09
CA ASN A 169 -4.34 -5.92 -11.60
C ASN A 169 -4.84 -7.23 -12.22
N ASP A 170 -5.76 -7.92 -11.57
CA ASP A 170 -6.34 -9.17 -12.09
C ASP A 170 -7.10 -8.92 -13.42
N LEU A 171 -7.79 -7.79 -13.53
CA LEU A 171 -8.46 -7.38 -14.76
C LEU A 171 -7.46 -7.12 -15.89
N VAL A 172 -6.38 -6.39 -15.62
CA VAL A 172 -5.33 -6.12 -16.61
C VAL A 172 -4.67 -7.42 -17.09
N GLN A 173 -4.36 -8.34 -16.17
CA GLN A 173 -3.82 -9.66 -16.53
C GLN A 173 -4.82 -10.46 -17.38
N SER A 174 -6.09 -10.47 -16.99
CA SER A 174 -7.15 -11.17 -17.73
C SER A 174 -7.35 -10.60 -19.13
N GLN A 175 -7.33 -9.26 -19.28
CA GLN A 175 -7.36 -8.60 -20.58
C GLN A 175 -6.15 -8.96 -21.44
N ASN A 176 -4.94 -8.97 -20.85
CA ASN A 176 -3.73 -9.37 -21.57
C ASN A 176 -3.83 -10.82 -22.07
N ASN A 177 -4.27 -11.74 -21.20
CA ASN A 177 -4.48 -13.14 -21.54
C ASN A 177 -5.55 -13.30 -22.64
N TYR A 178 -6.65 -12.56 -22.55
CA TYR A 178 -7.71 -12.57 -23.55
C TYR A 178 -7.20 -12.07 -24.91
N LEU A 179 -6.54 -10.91 -24.95
CA LEU A 179 -5.95 -10.36 -26.18
C LEU A 179 -4.97 -11.34 -26.83
N ARG A 180 -4.14 -12.02 -26.05
CA ARG A 180 -3.24 -13.07 -26.56
C ARG A 180 -3.99 -14.29 -27.09
N SER A 181 -5.06 -14.73 -26.40
CA SER A 181 -5.86 -15.90 -26.80
C SER A 181 -6.59 -15.72 -28.13
N GLN A 182 -6.81 -14.48 -28.57
CA GLN A 182 -7.38 -14.20 -29.89
C GLN A 182 -6.48 -14.68 -31.04
N ILE A 183 -5.17 -14.87 -30.79
CA ILE A 183 -4.27 -15.57 -31.70
C ILE A 183 -4.26 -17.04 -31.28
N ASN A 184 -5.00 -17.90 -31.99
CA ASN A 184 -4.95 -19.36 -31.75
C ASN A 184 -3.63 -19.90 -32.34
N PRO A 185 -2.59 -20.17 -31.52
CA PRO A 185 -1.26 -20.50 -32.03
C PRO A 185 -1.27 -21.85 -32.76
N HIS A 186 -2.13 -22.76 -32.30
CA HIS A 186 -2.29 -24.09 -32.86
C HIS A 186 -2.95 -24.04 -34.24
N PHE A 187 -4.04 -23.28 -34.39
CA PHE A 187 -4.66 -23.08 -35.71
C PHE A 187 -3.69 -22.43 -36.69
N LEU A 188 -2.96 -21.41 -36.24
CA LEU A 188 -1.99 -20.71 -37.08
C LEU A 188 -0.83 -21.62 -37.50
N PHE A 189 -0.26 -22.38 -36.58
CA PHE A 189 0.80 -23.35 -36.86
C PHE A 189 0.33 -24.44 -37.82
N ASN A 190 -0.87 -24.98 -37.62
CA ASN A 190 -1.45 -25.99 -38.50
C ASN A 190 -1.67 -25.43 -39.91
N THR A 191 -2.11 -24.18 -40.02
CA THR A 191 -2.31 -23.51 -41.31
C THR A 191 -0.96 -23.28 -42.00
N LEU A 192 0.05 -22.77 -41.29
CA LEU A 192 1.38 -22.54 -41.87
C LEU A 192 2.06 -23.85 -42.30
N ASN A 193 1.96 -24.92 -41.49
CA ASN A 193 2.49 -26.23 -41.87
C ASN A 193 1.77 -26.84 -43.08
N PHE A 194 0.46 -26.64 -43.20
CA PHE A 194 -0.28 -27.06 -44.38
C PHE A 194 0.25 -26.33 -45.64
N ILE A 195 0.38 -25.00 -45.57
CA ILE A 195 0.91 -24.20 -46.70
C ILE A 195 2.37 -24.57 -47.00
N TYR A 196 3.19 -24.82 -45.97
CA TYR A 196 4.55 -25.34 -46.13
C TYR A 196 4.56 -26.64 -46.94
N ASN A 197 3.75 -27.63 -46.54
CA ASN A 197 3.71 -28.93 -47.20
C ASN A 197 3.21 -28.84 -48.66
N ASP A 198 2.23 -27.98 -48.96
CA ASP A 198 1.78 -27.75 -50.34
C ASP A 198 2.81 -26.99 -51.18
N ALA A 199 3.50 -26.00 -50.60
CA ALA A 199 4.51 -25.19 -51.28
C ALA A 199 5.83 -25.94 -51.49
N ARG A 200 6.19 -26.91 -50.64
CA ARG A 200 7.54 -27.52 -50.61
C ARG A 200 8.02 -28.07 -51.95
N LYS A 201 7.14 -28.62 -52.79
CA LYS A 201 7.49 -29.16 -54.11
C LYS A 201 7.37 -28.13 -55.25
N LYS A 202 6.53 -27.11 -55.09
CA LYS A 202 6.18 -26.14 -56.15
C LYS A 202 6.98 -24.83 -56.04
N ALA A 203 7.26 -24.41 -54.81
CA ALA A 203 7.93 -23.17 -54.45
C ALA A 203 8.76 -23.41 -53.17
N PRO A 204 9.87 -24.16 -53.25
CA PRO A 204 10.67 -24.55 -52.08
C PRO A 204 11.15 -23.34 -51.25
N MET A 205 11.55 -22.24 -51.89
CA MET A 205 11.92 -21.01 -51.19
C MET A 205 10.76 -20.38 -50.40
N ALA A 206 9.53 -20.46 -50.92
CA ALA A 206 8.36 -19.96 -50.22
C ALA A 206 7.99 -20.87 -49.03
N ALA A 207 8.14 -22.18 -49.20
CA ALA A 207 7.97 -23.14 -48.09
C ALA A 207 8.98 -22.85 -46.97
N ASP A 208 10.27 -22.70 -47.28
CA ASP A 208 11.29 -22.40 -46.26
C ASP A 208 10.98 -21.09 -45.53
N ALA A 209 10.49 -20.05 -46.22
CA ALA A 209 10.05 -18.81 -45.57
C ALA A 209 8.85 -19.04 -44.62
N ILE A 210 7.87 -19.85 -45.02
CA ILE A 210 6.72 -20.18 -44.16
C ILE A 210 7.14 -20.94 -42.91
N MET A 211 8.09 -21.88 -43.02
CA MET A 211 8.59 -22.64 -41.87
C MET A 211 9.35 -21.76 -40.89
N ASN A 212 10.27 -20.91 -41.38
CA ASN A 212 11.00 -19.97 -40.53
C ASN A 212 10.03 -19.01 -39.80
N LEU A 213 8.98 -18.53 -40.49
CA LEU A 213 7.94 -17.70 -39.86
C LEU A 213 7.16 -18.48 -38.78
N ALA A 214 6.81 -19.73 -39.05
CA ALA A 214 6.06 -20.57 -38.11
C ALA A 214 6.83 -20.84 -36.81
N GLU A 215 8.12 -21.17 -36.90
CA GLU A 215 8.97 -21.37 -35.72
C GLU A 215 9.17 -20.07 -34.92
N MET A 216 9.40 -18.94 -35.60
CA MET A 216 9.50 -17.64 -34.95
C MET A 216 8.22 -17.24 -34.21
N MET A 217 7.05 -17.48 -34.81
CA MET A 217 5.77 -17.20 -34.16
C MET A 217 5.52 -18.15 -32.98
N ARG A 218 5.86 -19.43 -33.12
CA ARG A 218 5.77 -20.42 -32.04
C ARG A 218 6.63 -20.00 -30.85
N TYR A 219 7.85 -19.53 -31.10
CA TYR A 219 8.75 -19.03 -30.08
C TYR A 219 8.20 -17.77 -29.37
N ALA A 220 7.74 -16.78 -30.13
CA ALA A 220 7.17 -15.54 -29.58
C ALA A 220 5.88 -15.76 -28.77
N LEU A 221 5.11 -16.81 -29.10
CA LEU A 221 3.87 -17.19 -28.42
C LEU A 221 4.09 -18.20 -27.28
N LYS A 222 5.28 -18.82 -27.20
CA LYS A 222 5.65 -19.70 -26.08
C LYS A 222 5.59 -18.88 -24.80
N ARG A 223 5.10 -19.50 -23.74
CA ARG A 223 5.00 -18.92 -22.41
C ARG A 223 6.27 -19.31 -21.64
N PRO A 224 7.38 -18.56 -21.69
CA PRO A 224 8.28 -18.60 -20.55
C PRO A 224 7.49 -18.04 -19.37
N GLU A 225 7.55 -18.68 -18.21
CA GLU A 225 7.15 -17.99 -16.99
C GLU A 225 7.89 -16.65 -16.94
N ALA A 226 7.30 -15.59 -16.38
CA ALA A 226 7.86 -14.23 -16.45
C ALA A 226 9.30 -14.11 -15.87
N SER A 227 9.78 -15.17 -15.21
CA SER A 227 11.08 -15.30 -14.59
C SER A 227 11.92 -16.47 -15.15
N GLU A 228 11.47 -17.16 -16.20
CA GLU A 228 12.20 -18.30 -16.74
C GLU A 228 13.10 -17.89 -17.90
N MET A 229 14.41 -18.04 -17.70
CA MET A 229 15.40 -17.92 -18.77
C MET A 229 15.35 -19.14 -19.68
N VAL A 230 15.53 -18.93 -20.97
CA VAL A 230 15.58 -19.97 -22.00
C VAL A 230 17.03 -20.33 -22.33
N PRO A 231 17.31 -21.50 -22.92
CA PRO A 231 18.63 -21.79 -23.46
C PRO A 231 19.07 -20.71 -24.46
N LEU A 232 20.29 -20.19 -24.33
CA LEU A 232 20.85 -19.19 -25.26
C LEU A 232 20.86 -19.72 -26.70
N SER A 233 21.00 -21.03 -26.88
CA SER A 233 20.88 -21.69 -28.18
C SER A 233 19.51 -21.50 -28.83
N GLU A 234 18.41 -21.47 -28.06
CA GLU A 234 17.07 -21.18 -28.61
C GLU A 234 17.02 -19.74 -29.15
N GLU A 235 17.55 -18.76 -28.41
CA GLU A 235 17.62 -17.36 -28.90
C GLU A 235 18.47 -17.22 -30.17
N ILE A 236 19.59 -17.95 -30.25
CA ILE A 236 20.48 -17.95 -31.43
C ILE A 236 19.76 -18.54 -32.66
N GLU A 237 19.08 -19.67 -32.48
CA GLU A 237 18.29 -20.30 -33.55
C GLU A 237 17.23 -19.33 -34.10
N GLN A 238 16.57 -18.56 -33.23
CA GLN A 238 15.57 -17.57 -33.66
C GLN A 238 16.16 -16.42 -34.48
N ILE A 239 17.34 -15.90 -34.11
CA ILE A 239 17.98 -14.85 -34.93
C ILE A 239 18.46 -15.41 -36.27
N GLU A 240 18.89 -16.66 -36.34
CA GLU A 240 19.24 -17.31 -37.60
C GLU A 240 18.03 -17.46 -38.52
N HIS A 241 16.87 -17.88 -37.99
CA HIS A 241 15.61 -17.91 -38.73
C HIS A 241 15.23 -16.53 -39.28
N LEU A 242 15.34 -15.48 -38.46
CA LEU A 242 15.05 -14.11 -38.88
C LEU A 242 16.01 -13.63 -39.97
N ILE A 243 17.31 -13.87 -39.81
CA ILE A 243 18.33 -13.53 -40.80
C ILE A 243 18.07 -14.25 -42.13
N ASN A 244 17.71 -15.54 -42.09
CA ASN A 244 17.40 -16.33 -43.28
C ASN A 244 16.13 -15.82 -43.99
N LEU A 245 15.09 -15.44 -43.26
CA LEU A 245 13.91 -14.79 -43.84
C LEU A 245 14.25 -13.49 -44.57
N HIS A 246 15.10 -12.66 -43.97
CA HIS A 246 15.54 -11.42 -44.59
C HIS A 246 16.43 -11.65 -45.82
N LYS A 247 17.27 -12.69 -45.81
CA LYS A 247 18.03 -13.13 -46.99
C LYS A 247 17.11 -13.52 -48.15
N LEU A 248 16.06 -14.31 -47.87
CA LEU A 248 15.10 -14.75 -48.89
C LEU A 248 14.30 -13.59 -49.50
N ARG A 249 13.95 -12.58 -48.69
CA ARG A 249 13.16 -11.43 -49.16
C ARG A 249 13.96 -10.45 -50.02
N THR A 250 15.27 -10.36 -49.81
CA THR A 250 16.11 -9.33 -50.40
C THR A 250 16.91 -9.87 -51.59
N ALA A 251 16.50 -9.49 -52.80
CA ALA A 251 17.10 -9.97 -54.05
C ALA A 251 18.62 -9.74 -54.16
N ASN A 252 19.15 -8.69 -53.52
CA ASN A 252 20.58 -8.34 -53.57
C ASN A 252 21.39 -8.93 -52.41
N GLY A 253 20.81 -9.82 -51.60
CA GLY A 253 21.41 -10.32 -50.37
C GLY A 253 21.44 -9.30 -49.24
N ILE A 254 21.88 -9.72 -48.05
CA ILE A 254 22.12 -8.84 -46.90
C ILE A 254 23.60 -8.91 -46.53
N ASN A 255 24.17 -7.75 -46.22
CA ASN A 255 25.54 -7.60 -45.74
C ASN A 255 25.53 -7.62 -44.21
N LEU A 256 25.45 -8.82 -43.62
CA LEU A 256 25.37 -9.04 -42.18
C LEU A 256 26.20 -10.26 -41.77
N ASP A 257 27.06 -10.08 -40.77
CA ASP A 257 27.91 -11.11 -40.19
C ASP A 257 27.46 -11.45 -38.76
N LEU A 258 27.24 -12.75 -38.51
CA LEU A 258 27.02 -13.31 -37.18
C LEU A 258 28.28 -14.05 -36.74
N LYS A 259 28.86 -13.63 -35.60
CA LYS A 259 30.07 -14.22 -35.02
C LYS A 259 29.76 -14.72 -33.61
N ILE A 260 30.02 -16.00 -33.39
CA ILE A 260 29.76 -16.68 -32.12
C ILE A 260 31.07 -17.27 -31.63
N THR A 261 31.48 -16.93 -30.40
CA THR A 261 32.75 -17.38 -29.81
C THR A 261 32.56 -17.82 -28.35
N GLY A 262 33.20 -18.92 -27.96
CA GLY A 262 33.09 -19.51 -26.62
C GLY A 262 32.14 -20.70 -26.53
N ASP A 263 32.11 -21.37 -25.38
CA ASP A 263 31.21 -22.51 -25.12
C ASP A 263 29.87 -22.01 -24.58
N LEU A 264 28.85 -22.04 -25.43
CA LEU A 264 27.50 -21.58 -25.10
C LEU A 264 26.60 -22.70 -24.57
N PHE A 265 27.10 -23.93 -24.44
CA PHE A 265 26.28 -25.07 -24.07
C PHE A 265 25.75 -24.94 -22.64
N GLY A 266 24.42 -25.06 -22.50
CA GLY A 266 23.75 -24.97 -21.20
C GLY A 266 23.58 -23.56 -20.65
N LEU A 267 24.07 -22.52 -21.35
CA LEU A 267 23.83 -21.13 -20.95
C LEU A 267 22.34 -20.79 -21.07
N ARG A 268 21.86 -20.01 -20.10
CA ARG A 268 20.50 -19.50 -20.09
C ARG A 268 20.51 -17.98 -20.21
N PHE A 269 19.56 -17.45 -20.97
CA PHE A 269 19.45 -16.03 -21.27
C PHE A 269 17.97 -15.61 -21.33
N PRO A 270 17.62 -14.34 -21.06
CA PRO A 270 16.24 -13.90 -21.15
C PRO A 270 15.71 -13.98 -22.59
N PRO A 271 14.48 -14.48 -22.78
CA PRO A 271 13.90 -14.67 -24.11
C PRO A 271 13.57 -13.33 -24.79
N LEU A 272 13.61 -13.35 -26.12
CA LEU A 272 13.29 -12.29 -27.08
C LEU A 272 14.28 -11.11 -27.12
N ILE A 273 15.39 -11.16 -26.39
CA ILE A 273 16.39 -10.07 -26.41
C ILE A 273 17.17 -10.10 -27.73
N LEU A 274 17.76 -11.25 -28.10
CA LEU A 274 18.54 -11.35 -29.33
C LEU A 274 17.66 -11.07 -30.55
N LEU A 275 16.44 -11.59 -30.53
CA LEU A 275 15.46 -11.35 -31.59
C LEU A 275 15.17 -9.86 -31.77
N THR A 276 14.93 -9.12 -30.68
CA THR A 276 14.66 -7.67 -30.72
C THR A 276 15.88 -6.88 -31.23
N LEU A 277 17.10 -7.27 -30.85
CA LEU A 277 18.32 -6.63 -31.34
C LEU A 277 18.47 -6.79 -32.86
N VAL A 278 18.25 -8.00 -33.37
CA VAL A 278 18.36 -8.27 -34.81
C VAL A 278 17.23 -7.61 -35.60
N GLU A 279 16.02 -7.56 -35.06
CA GLU A 279 14.92 -6.78 -35.64
C GLU A 279 15.30 -5.29 -35.74
N ASN A 280 15.93 -4.71 -34.71
CA ASN A 280 16.41 -3.34 -34.74
C ASN A 280 17.45 -3.11 -35.85
N ILE A 281 18.39 -4.04 -36.04
CA ILE A 281 19.37 -3.99 -37.15
C ILE A 281 18.65 -3.95 -38.50
N PHE A 282 17.65 -4.79 -38.73
CA PHE A 282 16.92 -4.80 -40.00
C PHE A 282 15.99 -3.60 -40.19
N LYS A 283 15.42 -3.08 -39.11
CA LYS A 283 14.50 -1.95 -39.13
C LYS A 283 15.25 -0.64 -39.39
N HIS A 284 16.35 -0.42 -38.69
CA HIS A 284 17.08 0.86 -38.66
C HIS A 284 18.42 0.83 -39.37
N GLY A 285 18.99 -0.36 -39.60
CA GLY A 285 20.25 -0.54 -40.28
C GLY A 285 20.15 -0.50 -41.80
N ASN A 286 21.21 0.01 -42.44
CA ASN A 286 21.42 -0.14 -43.87
C ASN A 286 22.16 -1.46 -44.13
N VAL A 287 21.41 -2.56 -44.21
CA VAL A 287 21.99 -3.91 -44.40
C VAL A 287 22.14 -4.32 -45.87
N THR A 288 21.58 -3.56 -46.81
CA THR A 288 21.55 -3.90 -48.25
C THR A 288 22.51 -3.10 -49.11
N HIS A 289 22.73 -1.83 -48.77
CA HIS A 289 23.50 -0.90 -49.62
C HIS A 289 24.71 -0.31 -48.88
N SER A 290 25.01 -0.80 -47.69
CA SER A 290 26.17 -0.36 -46.92
C SER A 290 27.45 -1.03 -47.42
N THR A 291 28.51 -0.23 -47.50
CA THR A 291 29.89 -0.70 -47.74
C THR A 291 30.46 -1.46 -46.55
N GLN A 292 29.90 -1.27 -45.35
CA GLN A 292 30.25 -2.00 -44.14
C GLN A 292 29.14 -2.98 -43.75
N ALA A 293 29.53 -4.22 -43.43
CA ALA A 293 28.60 -5.23 -42.93
C ALA A 293 28.02 -4.82 -41.58
N ALA A 294 26.73 -5.09 -41.37
CA ALA A 294 26.21 -5.13 -40.00
C ALA A 294 26.83 -6.33 -39.28
N GLU A 295 27.16 -6.19 -38.01
CA GLU A 295 27.87 -7.22 -37.25
C GLU A 295 27.11 -7.54 -35.96
N ILE A 296 26.93 -8.84 -35.70
CA ILE A 296 26.41 -9.36 -34.43
C ILE A 296 27.50 -10.25 -33.84
N LYS A 297 28.00 -9.90 -32.67
CA LYS A 297 28.97 -10.69 -31.90
C LYS A 297 28.32 -11.22 -30.64
N ILE A 298 28.47 -12.51 -30.40
CA ILE A 298 28.07 -13.18 -29.16
C ILE A 298 29.31 -13.92 -28.67
N ALA A 299 29.89 -13.44 -27.57
CA ALA A 299 31.11 -13.97 -26.99
C ALA A 299 30.90 -14.37 -25.54
N TYR A 300 31.27 -15.60 -25.18
CA TYR A 300 31.27 -16.07 -23.81
C TYR A 300 32.68 -16.42 -23.32
N GLU A 301 33.16 -15.67 -22.34
CA GLU A 301 34.48 -15.87 -21.73
C GLU A 301 34.42 -15.57 -20.23
N LYS A 302 35.06 -16.41 -19.40
CA LYS A 302 35.20 -16.21 -17.93
C LYS A 302 33.87 -15.91 -17.23
N ASN A 303 32.82 -16.69 -17.52
CA ASN A 303 31.45 -16.52 -16.99
C ASN A 303 30.74 -15.22 -17.40
N ASN A 304 31.31 -14.43 -18.31
CA ASN A 304 30.68 -13.23 -18.83
C ASN A 304 30.22 -13.46 -20.27
N LEU A 305 28.97 -13.11 -20.56
CA LEU A 305 28.41 -13.11 -21.90
C LEU A 305 28.39 -11.67 -22.43
N ASN A 306 29.20 -11.41 -23.45
CA ASN A 306 29.22 -10.15 -24.18
C ASN A 306 28.43 -10.30 -25.49
N ILE A 307 27.46 -9.42 -25.71
CA ILE A 307 26.71 -9.33 -26.96
C ILE A 307 26.89 -7.92 -27.50
N THR A 308 27.42 -7.82 -28.72
CA THR A 308 27.62 -6.53 -29.39
C THR A 308 26.96 -6.55 -30.77
N THR A 309 26.16 -5.53 -31.07
CA THR A 309 25.60 -5.32 -32.41
C THR A 309 26.05 -3.99 -32.98
N VAL A 310 26.47 -3.99 -34.25
CA VAL A 310 26.90 -2.78 -34.97
C VAL A 310 26.20 -2.72 -36.31
N ASN A 311 25.57 -1.59 -36.65
CA ASN A 311 25.00 -1.39 -37.97
C ASN A 311 25.08 0.07 -38.43
N MET A 312 25.30 0.29 -39.72
CA MET A 312 25.22 1.61 -40.34
C MET A 312 23.78 2.13 -40.28
N ILE A 313 23.61 3.43 -40.01
CA ILE A 313 22.29 4.06 -39.99
C ILE A 313 21.72 4.15 -41.40
N ASN A 314 20.44 3.80 -41.56
CA ASN A 314 19.75 3.92 -42.82
C ASN A 314 19.14 5.31 -43.00
N ASP A 315 19.87 6.23 -43.63
CA ASP A 315 19.44 7.61 -43.87
C ASP A 315 18.24 7.72 -44.85
N ASN A 316 17.93 6.66 -45.61
CA ASN A 316 16.83 6.63 -46.59
C ASN A 316 15.45 6.31 -45.96
N LYS A 317 15.38 5.84 -44.72
CA LYS A 317 14.12 5.66 -44.00
C LYS A 317 13.84 6.93 -43.19
N GLY A 318 13.15 7.89 -43.82
CA GLY A 318 12.90 9.23 -43.29
C GLY A 318 12.43 9.26 -41.83
N LYS A 319 12.80 10.36 -41.13
CA LYS A 319 12.46 10.73 -39.73
C LYS A 319 11.20 10.05 -39.19
N GLN A 320 11.33 8.84 -38.63
CA GLN A 320 10.31 8.23 -37.78
C GLN A 320 10.86 8.16 -36.37
N THR A 321 10.84 9.31 -35.69
CA THR A 321 11.53 9.56 -34.42
C THR A 321 10.86 8.98 -33.17
N GLU A 322 9.69 8.33 -33.26
CA GLU A 322 8.96 7.88 -32.06
C GLU A 322 9.06 6.37 -31.78
N SER A 323 9.24 5.51 -32.78
CA SER A 323 9.27 4.05 -32.58
C SER A 323 10.65 3.45 -32.24
N HIS A 324 11.71 4.26 -32.26
CA HIS A 324 13.09 3.83 -31.97
C HIS A 324 13.29 3.38 -30.51
N HIS A 325 12.52 3.93 -29.57
CA HIS A 325 12.81 3.76 -28.15
C HIS A 325 12.12 2.55 -27.53
N VAL A 326 10.99 2.08 -28.09
CA VAL A 326 10.19 1.02 -27.47
C VAL A 326 10.94 -0.32 -27.39
N GLY A 327 11.65 -0.71 -28.46
CA GLY A 327 12.39 -1.97 -28.50
C GLY A 327 13.60 -1.99 -27.56
N ILE A 328 14.40 -0.93 -27.57
CA ILE A 328 15.58 -0.77 -26.71
C ILE A 328 15.17 -0.63 -25.24
N GLU A 329 14.13 0.15 -24.94
CA GLU A 329 13.62 0.30 -23.58
C GLU A 329 13.08 -1.03 -23.04
N ASN A 330 12.44 -1.84 -23.90
CA ASN A 330 11.98 -3.19 -23.54
C ASN A 330 13.13 -4.15 -23.26
N ILE A 331 14.23 -4.08 -24.02
CA ILE A 331 15.46 -4.85 -23.75
C ILE A 331 16.00 -4.47 -22.37
N ASN A 332 16.16 -3.17 -22.10
CA ASN A 332 16.69 -2.69 -20.82
C ASN A 332 15.82 -3.11 -19.63
N LYS A 333 14.49 -2.96 -19.75
CA LYS A 333 13.52 -3.40 -18.73
C LYS A 333 13.59 -4.92 -18.48
N ARG A 334 13.76 -5.72 -19.54
CA ARG A 334 13.91 -7.18 -19.41
C ARG A 334 15.23 -7.55 -18.74
N LEU A 335 16.34 -6.95 -19.14
CA LEU A 335 17.63 -7.19 -18.49
C LEU A 335 17.58 -6.85 -16.99
N ALA A 336 17.02 -5.69 -16.63
CA ALA A 336 16.83 -5.30 -15.23
C ALA A 336 15.95 -6.29 -14.45
N ASN A 337 14.91 -6.84 -15.06
CA ASN A 337 14.03 -7.82 -14.40
C ASN A 337 14.72 -9.16 -14.11
N PHE A 338 15.67 -9.58 -14.95
CA PHE A 338 16.36 -10.87 -14.80
C PHE A 338 17.67 -10.77 -14.02
N TYR A 339 18.41 -9.66 -14.16
CA TYR A 339 19.75 -9.48 -13.61
C TYR A 339 19.82 -8.40 -12.51
N GLY A 340 18.72 -7.71 -12.20
CA GLY A 340 18.73 -6.63 -11.21
C GLY A 340 19.65 -5.48 -11.64
N GLU A 341 20.73 -5.24 -10.89
CA GLU A 341 21.77 -4.25 -11.25
C GLU A 341 23.04 -4.91 -11.84
N GLU A 342 23.08 -6.25 -11.94
CA GLU A 342 24.25 -7.02 -12.38
C GLU A 342 24.30 -7.18 -13.91
N TYR A 343 24.16 -6.07 -14.64
CA TYR A 343 24.32 -6.02 -16.09
C TYR A 343 24.81 -4.65 -16.58
N MET A 344 25.46 -4.64 -17.74
CA MET A 344 25.74 -3.42 -18.48
C MET A 344 25.00 -3.45 -19.80
N PHE A 345 24.27 -2.38 -20.08
CA PHE A 345 23.59 -2.16 -21.36
C PHE A 345 23.91 -0.76 -21.88
N ARG A 346 24.43 -0.68 -23.10
CA ARG A 346 24.69 0.59 -23.79
C ARG A 346 24.08 0.55 -25.17
N TYR A 347 23.41 1.64 -25.53
CA TYR A 347 22.94 1.89 -26.88
C TYR A 347 23.32 3.32 -27.26
N TYR A 348 24.16 3.47 -28.27
CA TYR A 348 24.67 4.78 -28.68
C TYR A 348 24.95 4.84 -30.16
N LYS A 349 25.10 6.08 -30.63
CA LYS A 349 25.52 6.38 -32.00
C LYS A 349 27.00 6.77 -31.99
N ASP A 350 27.78 6.18 -32.86
CA ASP A 350 29.20 6.52 -33.00
C ASP A 350 29.42 7.69 -33.99
N PRO A 351 30.63 8.29 -34.02
CA PRO A 351 30.97 9.36 -34.96
C PRO A 351 30.94 8.95 -36.43
N GLN A 352 30.93 7.64 -36.73
CA GLN A 352 30.90 7.09 -38.08
C GLN A 352 29.47 6.81 -38.57
N ASN A 353 28.46 7.33 -37.87
CA ASN A 353 27.04 7.15 -38.19
C ASN A 353 26.57 5.68 -38.08
N ARG A 354 27.07 4.95 -37.08
CA ARG A 354 26.64 3.59 -36.72
C ARG A 354 25.85 3.58 -35.43
N TYR A 355 24.84 2.73 -35.36
CA TYR A 355 24.23 2.32 -34.10
C TYR A 355 25.03 1.16 -33.51
N ILE A 356 25.36 1.27 -32.23
CA ILE A 356 26.05 0.25 -31.46
C ILE A 356 25.21 -0.08 -30.23
N THR A 357 25.00 -1.38 -30.02
CA THR A 357 24.40 -1.92 -28.80
C THR A 357 25.38 -2.88 -28.16
N GLU A 358 25.62 -2.71 -26.87
CA GLU A 358 26.50 -3.56 -26.06
C GLU A 358 25.70 -4.08 -24.86
N ILE A 359 25.76 -5.39 -24.63
CA ILE A 359 25.25 -6.06 -23.43
C ILE A 359 26.40 -6.85 -22.84
N ASP A 360 26.67 -6.64 -21.56
CA ASP A 360 27.52 -7.50 -20.75
C ASP A 360 26.72 -7.99 -19.55
N VAL A 361 26.63 -9.31 -19.40
CA VAL A 361 25.97 -9.97 -18.27
C VAL A 361 26.80 -11.13 -17.77
N GLU A 362 26.83 -11.31 -16.45
CA GLU A 362 27.40 -12.51 -15.84
C GLU A 362 26.41 -13.67 -15.99
N VAL A 363 26.83 -14.74 -16.65
CA VAL A 363 26.01 -15.95 -16.88
C VAL A 363 26.77 -17.16 -16.33
N ILE A 364 26.27 -17.67 -15.21
CA ILE A 364 26.81 -18.88 -14.58
C ILE A 364 26.34 -20.08 -15.39
N ASN A 365 27.27 -20.84 -15.97
CA ASN A 365 26.95 -22.10 -16.64
C ASN A 365 26.59 -23.16 -15.58
N PRO A 366 25.32 -23.60 -15.47
CA PRO A 366 24.91 -24.57 -14.45
C PRO A 366 25.55 -25.95 -14.65
N MET A 367 26.02 -26.27 -15.86
CA MET A 367 26.65 -27.55 -16.20
C MET A 367 28.17 -27.57 -15.94
N SER A 368 28.80 -26.40 -15.72
CA SER A 368 30.23 -26.31 -15.40
C SER A 368 30.62 -26.96 -14.06
N LYS A 369 29.65 -27.13 -13.15
CA LYS A 369 29.86 -27.79 -11.83
C LYS A 369 29.82 -29.32 -11.88
N LEU A 370 29.46 -29.94 -13.00
CA LEU A 370 29.34 -31.40 -13.14
C LEU A 370 30.60 -32.09 -13.71
N ASN A 371 31.60 -31.32 -14.14
CA ASN A 371 32.82 -31.82 -14.79
C ASN A 371 34.09 -31.74 -13.91
N TYR A 372 33.94 -31.79 -12.58
CA TYR A 372 35.06 -31.89 -11.64
C TYR A 372 34.99 -33.13 -10.77
#